data_AF-A0A078HCD6-F1
#
_entry.id   AF-A0A078HCD6-F1
#
_cell.length_a   1.000
_cell.length_b   1.000
_cell.length_c   1.000
_cell.angle_alpha   90.00
_cell.angle_beta   90.00
_cell.angle_gamma   90.00
#
_symmetry.space_group_name_H-M   'P 1'
#
loop_
_entity.id
_entity.type
_entity.pdbx_description
1 polymer ?
#
loop_
_entity_poly.entity_id
_entity_poly.type
_entity_poly.pdbx_seq_one_letter_code
_entity_poly.pdbx_strand_id
1 'polypeptide(L)'
;MEKNTYGSFKLMIILSFLSYSFVGSDCATINIQYASALGDPGMKNDSLRVAIESWNQCNEVGEEAKNMGSPRMADCFDLDYSSLPVKINHKVDEVDNRLGVQNGTYGGINAGESADIYAAQKEIYLGNKCQVIDDPNPWQFWMIMLKNGNTDTLAAICPENGKKAKPFPPTGRFPCFGKGCMNMPSMHHKYTSIVDQEGLMSGSFYGTWDLDTDQEDDSVVGNNSYYKVKWEKKVGGNESWVFHHLLKTSSKYPWLMLYLRADASRGFSGGYHYDTRGMMKMVRSNPLFHF
;
A
#
# COMPACT_ATOMS: atom_id res chain seq x y z
N MET A 1 54.39 23.40 94.02
CA MET A 1 54.87 24.77 93.74
C MET A 1 54.86 24.95 92.24
N GLU A 2 54.21 26.03 91.78
CA GLU A 2 54.49 26.85 90.58
C GLU A 2 54.85 26.17 89.24
N LYS A 3 54.40 26.61 88.06
CA LYS A 3 53.48 27.65 87.58
C LYS A 3 53.38 27.42 86.05
N ASN A 4 52.16 27.50 85.51
CA ASN A 4 51.77 28.36 84.39
C ASN A 4 52.60 28.40 83.07
N THR A 5 51.90 27.97 81.99
CA THR A 5 51.54 28.75 80.75
C THR A 5 52.67 29.22 79.82
N TYR A 6 52.56 29.33 78.49
CA TYR A 6 51.48 29.27 77.48
C TYR A 6 52.20 29.11 76.12
N GLY A 7 51.52 28.63 75.07
CA GLY A 7 52.09 28.68 73.72
C GLY A 7 51.35 27.81 72.71
N SER A 8 50.17 28.26 72.30
CA SER A 8 49.32 27.61 71.29
C SER A 8 49.94 27.73 69.90
N PHE A 9 50.24 26.60 69.26
CA PHE A 9 50.40 26.47 67.81
C PHE A 9 49.54 25.28 67.37
N LYS A 10 48.35 25.54 66.81
CA LYS A 10 47.55 24.51 66.15
C LYS A 10 47.34 24.86 64.67
N LEU A 11 48.06 24.06 63.89
CA LEU A 11 47.97 23.73 62.48
C LEU A 11 46.57 23.97 61.85
N MET A 12 46.54 24.82 60.82
CA MET A 12 45.38 25.01 59.94
C MET A 12 45.18 23.74 59.08
N ILE A 13 44.06 23.06 59.24
CA ILE A 13 43.59 22.02 58.30
C ILE A 13 42.57 22.67 57.38
N ILE A 14 42.94 22.86 56.11
CA ILE A 14 42.01 23.28 55.05
C ILE A 14 41.30 22.01 54.54
N LEU A 15 40.03 21.83 54.94
CA LEU A 15 39.14 20.84 54.35
C LEU A 15 38.54 21.41 53.06
N SER A 16 39.09 21.02 51.91
CA SER A 16 38.48 21.31 50.61
C SER A 16 37.27 20.40 50.40
N PHE A 17 36.06 20.95 50.51
CA PHE A 17 34.84 20.28 50.08
C PHE A 17 34.80 20.26 48.54
N LEU A 18 35.03 19.10 47.94
CA LEU A 18 34.73 18.83 46.53
C LEU A 18 33.20 18.75 46.38
N SER A 19 32.57 19.85 45.96
CA SER A 19 31.21 19.83 45.46
C SER A 19 31.21 19.16 44.08
N TYR A 20 30.87 17.88 44.02
CA TYR A 20 30.53 17.19 42.78
C TYR A 20 29.20 17.75 42.27
N SER A 21 29.27 18.69 41.33
CA SER A 21 28.11 19.10 40.55
C SER A 21 27.71 17.93 39.64
N PHE A 22 26.72 17.14 40.04
CA PHE A 22 25.99 16.28 39.11
C PHE A 22 25.30 17.20 38.10
N VAL A 23 25.92 17.41 36.95
CA VAL A 23 25.22 17.92 35.78
C VAL A 23 24.31 16.79 35.34
N GLY A 24 23.03 16.88 35.70
CA GLY A 24 22.00 16.06 35.11
C GLY A 24 22.10 16.23 33.60
N SER A 25 22.46 15.16 32.90
CA SER A 25 22.38 15.13 31.45
C SER A 25 20.89 15.13 31.14
N ASP A 26 20.31 16.31 30.94
CA ASP A 26 19.01 16.47 30.30
C ASP A 26 19.14 15.88 28.90
N CYS A 27 18.86 14.58 28.80
CA CYS A 27 18.56 13.96 27.53
C CYS A 27 17.24 14.58 27.10
N ALA A 28 17.33 15.74 26.44
CA ALA A 28 16.21 16.31 25.72
C ALA A 28 15.74 15.21 24.78
N THR A 29 14.60 14.62 25.10
CA THR A 29 13.84 13.81 24.16
C THR A 29 13.50 14.75 23.02
N ILE A 30 14.33 14.72 21.98
CA ILE A 30 14.02 15.39 20.73
C ILE A 30 12.76 14.69 20.24
N ASN A 31 11.63 15.33 20.49
CA ASN A 31 10.35 14.92 19.99
C ASN A 31 10.39 15.25 18.49
N ILE A 32 11.06 14.38 17.72
CA ILE A 32 11.13 14.50 16.27
C ILE A 32 9.70 14.32 15.79
N GLN A 33 9.03 15.45 15.56
CA GLN A 33 7.73 15.47 14.90
C GLN A 33 7.96 15.06 13.45
N TYR A 34 7.74 13.78 13.17
CA TYR A 34 7.68 13.28 11.80
C TYR A 34 6.45 13.89 11.12
N ALA A 35 6.68 14.91 10.29
CA ALA A 35 5.65 15.46 9.42
C ALA A 35 5.72 14.77 8.07
N SER A 36 4.66 14.03 7.72
CA SER A 36 4.51 13.47 6.39
C SER A 36 4.38 14.60 5.37
N ALA A 37 5.15 14.55 4.28
CA ALA A 37 5.00 15.46 3.14
C ALA A 37 3.62 15.34 2.45
N LEU A 38 2.88 14.27 2.73
CA LEU A 38 1.52 14.02 2.26
C LEU A 38 0.45 14.35 3.32
N GLY A 39 0.85 14.73 4.54
CA GLY A 39 -0.04 14.83 5.69
C GLY A 39 -0.51 13.46 6.20
N ASP A 40 -1.64 13.45 6.91
CA ASP A 40 -2.35 12.24 7.34
C ASP A 40 -3.67 12.10 6.56
N PRO A 41 -3.63 11.48 5.38
CA PRO A 41 -4.77 11.34 4.47
C PRO A 41 -5.75 10.23 4.93
N GLY A 42 -6.06 10.20 6.23
CA GLY A 42 -6.97 9.24 6.85
C GLY A 42 -6.31 8.00 7.46
N MET A 43 -4.98 7.92 7.56
CA MET A 43 -4.30 6.75 8.12
C MET A 43 -4.40 6.66 9.64
N LYS A 44 -4.59 7.77 10.34
CA LYS A 44 -4.95 7.76 11.78
C LYS A 44 -6.45 7.63 12.03
N ASN A 45 -7.30 7.74 11.01
CA ASN A 45 -8.72 7.42 11.20
C ASN A 45 -8.88 5.90 11.35
N ASP A 46 -9.91 5.47 12.07
CA ASP A 46 -10.29 4.05 12.15
C ASP A 46 -10.95 3.60 10.85
N SER A 47 -11.56 4.52 10.09
CA SER A 47 -12.06 4.22 8.75
C SER A 47 -10.89 4.00 7.79
N LEU A 48 -11.00 3.01 6.89
CA LEU A 48 -9.96 2.71 5.90
C LEU A 48 -10.43 3.02 4.49
N ARG A 49 -9.48 3.43 3.65
CA ARG A 49 -9.65 3.56 2.20
C ARG A 49 -8.41 3.00 1.51
N VAL A 50 -8.52 1.78 1.00
CA VAL A 50 -7.45 1.14 0.25
C VAL A 50 -8.01 0.50 -1.01
N ALA A 51 -7.32 0.67 -2.12
CA ALA A 51 -7.56 -0.04 -3.35
C ALA A 51 -6.34 -0.88 -3.72
N ILE A 52 -6.53 -1.87 -4.59
CA ILE A 52 -5.46 -2.62 -5.23
C ILE A 52 -5.62 -2.55 -6.74
N GLU A 53 -4.50 -2.30 -7.40
CA GLU A 53 -4.29 -2.46 -8.83
C GLU A 53 -3.33 -3.63 -9.04
N SER A 54 -3.77 -4.66 -9.75
CA SER A 54 -2.88 -5.76 -10.14
C SER A 54 -2.73 -5.84 -11.66
N TRP A 55 -1.64 -5.28 -12.15
CA TRP A 55 -1.51 -4.99 -13.56
C TRP A 55 -0.17 -5.50 -14.10
N ASN A 56 -0.15 -5.95 -15.35
CA ASN A 56 1.09 -6.29 -16.03
C ASN A 56 1.73 -5.10 -16.73
N GLN A 57 2.92 -4.73 -16.26
CA GLN A 57 3.68 -3.58 -16.74
C GLN A 57 4.06 -3.70 -18.23
N CYS A 58 3.88 -4.88 -18.85
CA CYS A 58 4.21 -5.16 -20.25
C CYS A 58 3.01 -5.21 -21.22
N ASN A 59 1.74 -5.14 -20.81
CA ASN A 59 0.64 -5.38 -21.76
C ASN A 59 -0.75 -4.89 -21.34
N GLU A 60 -0.80 -3.89 -20.49
CA GLU A 60 -2.09 -3.47 -19.97
C GLU A 60 -2.80 -4.55 -19.12
N VAL A 61 -4.13 -4.59 -19.12
CA VAL A 61 -4.88 -5.74 -18.59
C VAL A 61 -4.89 -6.85 -19.64
N GLY A 62 -5.15 -6.49 -20.91
CA GLY A 62 -5.20 -7.40 -22.05
C GLY A 62 -6.38 -8.39 -21.99
N GLU A 63 -6.35 -9.30 -21.02
CA GLU A 63 -7.40 -10.30 -20.77
C GLU A 63 -7.58 -10.51 -19.26
N GLU A 64 -8.84 -10.56 -18.81
CA GLU A 64 -9.15 -10.82 -17.41
C GLU A 64 -8.81 -12.28 -17.02
N ALA A 65 -8.11 -12.47 -15.91
CA ALA A 65 -7.95 -13.79 -15.32
C ALA A 65 -9.32 -14.43 -15.03
N LYS A 66 -9.40 -15.72 -15.32
CA LYS A 66 -10.61 -16.52 -15.18
C LYS A 66 -11.24 -16.33 -13.79
N ASN A 67 -12.53 -15.98 -13.77
CA ASN A 67 -13.35 -15.78 -12.56
C ASN A 67 -12.86 -14.67 -11.60
N MET A 68 -11.99 -13.77 -12.04
CA MET A 68 -11.48 -12.68 -11.19
C MET A 68 -12.15 -11.33 -11.50
N GLY A 69 -12.62 -11.12 -12.73
CA GLY A 69 -13.11 -9.83 -13.20
C GLY A 69 -11.96 -8.85 -13.43
N SER A 70 -12.24 -7.55 -13.35
CA SER A 70 -11.23 -6.52 -13.59
C SER A 70 -10.16 -6.49 -12.47
N PRO A 71 -8.89 -6.21 -12.81
CA PRO A 71 -7.75 -6.16 -11.87
C PRO A 71 -7.76 -5.01 -10.84
N ARG A 72 -8.93 -4.41 -10.60
CA ARG A 72 -9.15 -3.37 -9.59
C ARG A 72 -10.08 -3.89 -8.49
N MET A 73 -9.65 -3.80 -7.24
CA MET A 73 -10.49 -4.06 -6.08
C MET A 73 -10.27 -2.97 -5.01
N ALA A 74 -11.20 -2.82 -4.09
CA ALA A 74 -11.08 -1.90 -2.97
C ALA A 74 -11.66 -2.44 -1.67
N ASP A 75 -11.09 -2.00 -0.55
CA ASP A 75 -11.66 -2.12 0.79
C ASP A 75 -11.81 -0.70 1.37
N CYS A 76 -13.06 -0.25 1.42
CA CYS A 76 -13.43 1.05 1.93
C CYS A 76 -14.59 0.88 2.88
N PHE A 77 -14.45 1.38 4.11
CA PHE A 77 -15.51 1.27 5.11
C PHE A 77 -15.45 2.42 6.10
N ASP A 78 -16.60 2.70 6.70
CA ASP A 78 -16.70 3.55 7.88
C ASP A 78 -17.07 2.70 9.09
N LEU A 79 -16.73 3.17 10.30
CA LEU A 79 -17.21 2.57 11.52
C LEU A 79 -18.48 3.26 12.00
N ASP A 80 -19.42 2.45 12.48
CA ASP A 80 -20.63 2.90 13.15
C ASP A 80 -20.51 2.64 14.65
N TYR A 81 -20.32 3.74 15.37
CA TYR A 81 -20.23 3.77 16.83
C TYR A 81 -21.60 3.85 17.51
N SER A 82 -22.71 3.90 16.75
CA SER A 82 -24.06 3.95 17.33
C SER A 82 -24.52 2.62 17.92
N SER A 83 -23.87 1.51 17.55
CA SER A 83 -24.10 0.18 18.11
C SER A 83 -22.88 -0.36 18.85
N LEU A 84 -23.11 -1.14 19.92
CA LEU A 84 -22.10 -1.98 20.55
C LEU A 84 -22.43 -3.45 20.29
N PRO A 85 -21.49 -4.27 19.76
CA PRO A 85 -20.14 -3.90 19.34
C PRO A 85 -20.14 -2.96 18.12
N VAL A 86 -19.05 -2.20 17.96
CA VAL A 86 -18.85 -1.28 16.83
C VAL A 86 -19.00 -2.05 15.52
N LYS A 87 -19.73 -1.49 14.56
CA LYS A 87 -20.01 -2.15 13.29
C LYS A 87 -19.16 -1.54 12.17
N ILE A 88 -18.63 -2.41 11.30
CA ILE A 88 -17.96 -1.99 10.06
C ILE A 88 -19.01 -1.91 8.96
N ASN A 89 -19.15 -0.72 8.35
CA ASN A 89 -20.03 -0.48 7.21
C ASN A 89 -19.20 -0.36 5.93
N HIS A 90 -19.04 -1.48 5.21
CA HIS A 90 -18.36 -1.48 3.93
C HIS A 90 -19.12 -0.67 2.87
N LYS A 91 -18.39 0.16 2.15
CA LYS A 91 -18.88 0.92 0.99
C LYS A 91 -18.74 0.16 -0.31
N VAL A 92 -17.82 -0.80 -0.36
CA VAL A 92 -17.53 -1.67 -1.51
C VAL A 92 -17.80 -3.10 -1.08
N ASP A 93 -18.58 -3.85 -1.86
CA ASP A 93 -18.92 -5.25 -1.60
C ASP A 93 -18.30 -6.22 -2.61
N GLU A 94 -18.57 -7.53 -2.45
CA GLU A 94 -18.02 -8.55 -3.35
C GLU A 94 -18.51 -8.37 -4.79
N VAL A 95 -19.74 -7.90 -5.00
CA VAL A 95 -20.28 -7.68 -6.34
C VAL A 95 -19.46 -6.59 -7.03
N ASP A 96 -19.20 -5.48 -6.34
CA ASP A 96 -18.34 -4.40 -6.84
C ASP A 96 -16.94 -4.89 -7.20
N ASN A 97 -16.32 -5.66 -6.30
CA ASN A 97 -14.95 -6.15 -6.48
C ASN A 97 -14.85 -7.21 -7.58
N ARG A 98 -15.92 -7.97 -7.85
CA ARG A 98 -15.98 -8.99 -8.92
C ARG A 98 -16.31 -8.44 -10.31
N LEU A 99 -16.66 -7.15 -10.43
CA LEU A 99 -16.99 -6.55 -11.72
C LEU A 99 -15.84 -6.70 -12.73
N GLY A 100 -16.18 -7.13 -13.93
CA GLY A 100 -15.31 -7.23 -15.10
C GLY A 100 -16.09 -6.99 -16.40
N VAL A 101 -15.40 -7.13 -17.53
CA VAL A 101 -15.94 -6.83 -18.87
C VAL A 101 -17.28 -7.55 -19.13
N GLN A 102 -17.41 -8.79 -18.66
CA GLN A 102 -18.61 -9.61 -18.86
C GLN A 102 -19.85 -9.11 -18.10
N ASN A 103 -19.69 -8.19 -17.14
CA ASN A 103 -20.80 -7.63 -16.38
C ASN A 103 -21.53 -6.48 -17.11
N GLY A 104 -21.12 -6.15 -18.35
CA GLY A 104 -21.77 -5.14 -19.18
C GLY A 104 -21.77 -3.76 -18.53
N THR A 105 -22.94 -3.13 -18.43
CA THR A 105 -23.10 -1.75 -17.93
C THR A 105 -23.40 -1.65 -16.43
N TYR A 106 -23.28 -2.75 -15.68
CA TYR A 106 -23.46 -2.73 -14.24
C TYR A 106 -22.51 -1.70 -13.57
N GLY A 107 -23.02 -0.97 -12.57
CA GLY A 107 -22.27 0.12 -11.94
C GLY A 107 -22.10 1.37 -12.81
N GLY A 108 -22.73 1.43 -13.99
CA GLY A 108 -22.60 2.55 -14.93
C GLY A 108 -21.27 2.56 -15.69
N ILE A 109 -20.49 1.48 -15.62
CA ILE A 109 -19.23 1.35 -16.33
C ILE A 109 -19.52 1.05 -17.81
N ASN A 110 -19.07 1.92 -18.71
CA ASN A 110 -19.22 1.72 -20.14
C ASN A 110 -17.84 1.61 -20.81
N ALA A 111 -17.43 0.38 -21.11
CA ALA A 111 -16.11 0.07 -21.66
C ALA A 111 -16.13 -0.89 -22.86
N GLY A 112 -17.32 -1.21 -23.39
CA GLY A 112 -17.48 -2.22 -24.44
C GLY A 112 -16.85 -3.56 -24.02
N GLU A 113 -16.02 -4.13 -24.88
CA GLU A 113 -15.31 -5.41 -24.64
C GLU A 113 -13.85 -5.21 -24.18
N SER A 114 -13.40 -3.98 -23.93
CA SER A 114 -12.00 -3.70 -23.58
C SER A 114 -11.76 -3.83 -22.07
N ALA A 115 -10.94 -4.81 -21.67
CA ALA A 115 -10.52 -5.00 -20.29
C ALA A 115 -9.71 -3.80 -19.75
N ASP A 116 -8.90 -3.16 -20.60
CA ASP A 116 -8.07 -2.00 -20.24
C ASP A 116 -8.94 -0.79 -19.89
N ILE A 117 -9.89 -0.44 -20.77
CA ILE A 117 -10.83 0.65 -20.54
C ILE A 117 -11.72 0.32 -19.33
N TYR A 118 -12.16 -0.93 -19.21
CA TYR A 118 -13.00 -1.36 -18.09
C TYR A 118 -12.27 -1.18 -16.76
N ALA A 119 -11.01 -1.58 -16.66
CA ALA A 119 -10.22 -1.43 -15.44
C ALA A 119 -10.05 0.03 -15.03
N ALA A 120 -9.76 0.93 -15.99
CA ALA A 120 -9.68 2.36 -15.72
C ALA A 120 -11.03 2.92 -15.22
N GLN A 121 -12.14 2.55 -15.86
CA GLN A 121 -13.47 3.01 -15.45
C GLN A 121 -13.91 2.41 -14.09
N LYS A 122 -13.52 1.16 -13.80
CA LYS A 122 -13.78 0.52 -12.51
C LYS A 122 -13.03 1.22 -11.38
N GLU A 123 -11.82 1.71 -11.60
CA GLU A 123 -11.12 2.54 -10.61
C GLU A 123 -11.91 3.82 -10.28
N ILE A 124 -12.45 4.50 -11.30
CA ILE A 124 -13.29 5.68 -11.10
C ILE A 124 -14.56 5.32 -10.32
N TYR A 125 -15.22 4.21 -10.68
CA TYR A 125 -16.39 3.68 -9.98
C TYR A 125 -16.10 3.42 -8.49
N LEU A 126 -15.05 2.65 -8.18
CA LEU A 126 -14.62 2.36 -6.81
C LEU A 126 -14.22 3.63 -6.07
N GLY A 127 -13.52 4.55 -6.73
CA GLY A 127 -13.13 5.84 -6.17
C GLY A 127 -14.33 6.68 -5.77
N ASN A 128 -15.38 6.73 -6.58
CA ASN A 128 -16.62 7.42 -6.24
C ASN A 128 -17.31 6.82 -5.01
N LYS A 129 -17.32 5.48 -4.88
CA LYS A 129 -17.88 4.79 -3.70
C LYS A 129 -17.04 5.04 -2.45
N CYS A 130 -15.71 5.08 -2.60
CA CYS A 130 -14.76 5.27 -1.51
C CYS A 130 -14.54 6.74 -1.11
N GLN A 131 -15.10 7.70 -1.86
CA GLN A 131 -14.77 9.10 -1.69
C GLN A 131 -15.03 9.60 -0.26
N VAL A 132 -14.03 10.27 0.29
CA VAL A 132 -14.11 11.04 1.53
C VAL A 132 -14.33 12.50 1.18
N ILE A 133 -15.38 13.07 1.78
CA ILE A 133 -15.72 14.48 1.61
C ILE A 133 -14.70 15.30 2.43
N ASP A 134 -13.96 16.15 1.74
CA ASP A 134 -12.92 17.01 2.30
C ASP A 134 -12.91 18.28 1.44
N ASP A 135 -13.19 19.44 2.04
CA ASP A 135 -13.38 20.70 1.33
C ASP A 135 -12.06 21.49 1.27
N PRO A 136 -11.63 21.99 0.10
CA PRO A 136 -12.29 21.94 -1.22
C PRO A 136 -11.97 20.69 -2.06
N ASN A 137 -11.10 19.81 -1.58
CA ASN A 137 -10.53 18.72 -2.39
C ASN A 137 -10.80 17.33 -1.77
N PRO A 138 -11.83 16.61 -2.27
CA PRO A 138 -12.11 15.25 -1.82
C PRO A 138 -10.99 14.29 -2.24
N TRP A 139 -10.90 13.18 -1.51
CA TRP A 139 -9.92 12.13 -1.76
C TRP A 139 -10.58 10.74 -1.69
N GLN A 140 -9.94 9.72 -2.24
CA GLN A 140 -10.52 8.38 -2.39
C GLN A 140 -9.81 7.32 -1.57
N PHE A 141 -8.62 6.86 -1.98
CA PHE A 141 -7.92 5.75 -1.32
C PHE A 141 -6.40 5.82 -1.52
N TRP A 142 -5.68 5.08 -0.66
CA TRP A 142 -4.33 4.62 -0.96
C TRP A 142 -4.38 3.49 -1.99
N MET A 143 -3.42 3.44 -2.89
CA MET A 143 -3.36 2.41 -3.93
C MET A 143 -2.25 1.40 -3.62
N ILE A 144 -2.61 0.13 -3.42
CA ILE A 144 -1.67 -0.98 -3.45
C ILE A 144 -1.40 -1.29 -4.92
N MET A 145 -0.16 -1.11 -5.34
CA MET A 145 0.27 -1.43 -6.68
C MET A 145 0.95 -2.78 -6.68
N LEU A 146 0.41 -3.69 -7.46
CA LEU A 146 0.96 -5.01 -7.68
C LEU A 146 1.30 -5.16 -9.16
N LYS A 147 2.59 -5.28 -9.46
CA LYS A 147 3.08 -5.26 -10.84
C LYS A 147 4.00 -6.43 -11.13
N ASN A 148 3.94 -6.91 -12.36
CA ASN A 148 4.91 -7.83 -12.93
C ASN A 148 5.51 -7.25 -14.22
N GLY A 149 6.76 -7.62 -14.50
CA GLY A 149 7.46 -7.23 -15.72
C GLY A 149 8.55 -6.18 -15.49
N ASN A 150 9.53 -6.14 -16.40
CA ASN A 150 10.63 -5.17 -16.40
C ASN A 150 10.47 -4.25 -17.62
N THR A 151 10.42 -2.93 -17.38
CA THR A 151 10.34 -1.90 -18.44
C THR A 151 11.63 -1.74 -19.25
N ASP A 152 12.71 -2.42 -18.85
CA ASP A 152 13.94 -2.45 -19.61
C ASP A 152 13.77 -3.25 -20.92
N THR A 153 13.42 -2.52 -21.97
CA THR A 153 13.34 -3.01 -23.37
C THR A 153 14.67 -3.55 -23.90
N LEU A 154 15.82 -3.18 -23.29
CA LEU A 154 17.14 -3.71 -23.61
C LEU A 154 17.44 -5.01 -22.88
N ALA A 155 16.83 -5.24 -21.71
CA ALA A 155 16.84 -6.54 -21.05
C ALA A 155 15.95 -7.58 -21.76
N ALA A 156 15.01 -7.11 -22.61
CA ALA A 156 14.12 -7.94 -23.43
C ALA A 156 13.30 -8.98 -22.64
N ILE A 157 12.96 -8.65 -21.38
CA ILE A 157 12.24 -9.54 -20.46
C ILE A 157 10.74 -9.56 -20.76
N CYS A 158 10.14 -8.42 -21.15
CA CYS A 158 8.78 -8.40 -21.65
C CYS A 158 8.74 -9.10 -23.03
N PRO A 159 7.94 -10.17 -23.22
CA PRO A 159 7.91 -10.87 -24.50
C PRO A 159 7.32 -9.98 -25.61
N GLU A 160 7.57 -10.28 -26.89
CA GLU A 160 6.92 -9.61 -28.02
C GLU A 160 5.85 -10.53 -28.60
N ASN A 161 4.55 -10.20 -28.41
CA ASN A 161 3.42 -11.03 -28.87
C ASN A 161 3.55 -12.53 -28.53
N GLY A 162 3.85 -12.86 -27.27
CA GLY A 162 4.01 -14.24 -26.80
C GLY A 162 5.31 -14.93 -27.21
N LYS A 163 6.25 -14.21 -27.85
CA LYS A 163 7.60 -14.72 -28.21
C LYS A 163 8.68 -14.02 -27.38
N LYS A 164 9.79 -14.71 -27.09
CA LYS A 164 10.94 -14.10 -26.37
C LYS A 164 11.44 -12.88 -27.15
N ALA A 165 11.34 -11.69 -26.56
CA ALA A 165 11.81 -10.47 -27.20
C ALA A 165 13.34 -10.47 -27.30
N LYS A 166 13.87 -9.82 -28.35
CA LYS A 166 15.29 -9.40 -28.41
C LYS A 166 15.40 -7.97 -27.90
N PRO A 167 16.55 -7.51 -27.40
CA PRO A 167 16.72 -6.11 -27.02
C PRO A 167 16.26 -5.19 -28.16
N PHE A 168 15.32 -4.29 -27.88
CA PHE A 168 14.78 -3.36 -28.87
C PHE A 168 14.80 -1.92 -28.31
N PRO A 169 14.98 -0.89 -29.16
CA PRO A 169 14.95 0.49 -28.69
C PRO A 169 13.58 0.81 -28.07
N PRO A 170 13.52 1.65 -27.00
CA PRO A 170 12.27 1.96 -26.34
C PRO A 170 11.23 2.47 -27.34
N THR A 171 10.12 1.76 -27.48
CA THR A 171 8.94 2.26 -28.18
C THR A 171 7.90 2.67 -27.15
N GLY A 172 7.05 3.65 -27.46
CA GLY A 172 5.96 4.08 -26.55
C GLY A 172 4.84 3.05 -26.39
N ARG A 173 5.09 1.77 -26.70
CA ARG A 173 4.13 0.66 -26.64
C ARG A 173 4.78 -0.51 -25.92
N PHE A 174 4.02 -1.21 -25.10
CA PHE A 174 4.53 -2.39 -24.42
C PHE A 174 4.60 -3.61 -25.37
N PRO A 175 5.55 -4.54 -25.20
CA PRO A 175 5.85 -5.50 -26.27
C PRO A 175 4.94 -6.74 -26.32
N CYS A 176 4.26 -7.17 -25.25
CA CYS A 176 3.63 -8.51 -25.25
C CYS A 176 2.10 -8.51 -25.28
N PHE A 177 1.45 -8.81 -26.41
CA PHE A 177 -0.01 -9.06 -26.39
C PHE A 177 -0.35 -10.50 -26.83
N GLY A 178 -1.25 -11.17 -26.11
CA GLY A 178 -1.83 -12.47 -26.50
C GLY A 178 -1.36 -13.71 -25.73
N LYS A 179 -1.74 -14.90 -26.23
CA LYS A 179 -1.46 -16.22 -25.61
C LYS A 179 0.04 -16.44 -25.47
N GLY A 180 0.49 -16.72 -24.24
CA GLY A 180 1.92 -16.84 -23.88
C GLY A 180 2.55 -15.55 -23.34
N CYS A 181 1.80 -14.45 -23.26
CA CYS A 181 2.18 -13.26 -22.50
C CYS A 181 1.87 -13.42 -21.01
N MET A 182 2.44 -12.51 -20.21
CA MET A 182 2.16 -12.47 -18.79
C MET A 182 0.70 -12.03 -18.53
N ASN A 183 0.03 -12.76 -17.65
CA ASN A 183 -1.35 -12.59 -17.23
C ASN A 183 -1.48 -11.62 -16.05
N MET A 184 -2.70 -11.14 -15.79
CA MET A 184 -3.03 -10.58 -14.48
C MET A 184 -3.08 -11.70 -13.43
N PRO A 185 -2.77 -11.42 -12.15
CA PRO A 185 -2.78 -12.43 -11.12
C PRO A 185 -4.21 -12.78 -10.68
N SER A 186 -4.33 -13.87 -9.94
CA SER A 186 -5.50 -14.06 -9.09
C SER A 186 -5.54 -12.96 -8.03
N MET A 187 -6.74 -12.49 -7.74
CA MET A 187 -6.98 -11.52 -6.69
C MET A 187 -8.08 -12.00 -5.78
N HIS A 188 -7.72 -12.18 -4.52
CA HIS A 188 -8.63 -12.53 -3.46
C HIS A 188 -8.61 -11.42 -2.41
N HIS A 189 -9.80 -11.12 -1.90
CA HIS A 189 -10.00 -10.11 -0.89
C HIS A 189 -10.60 -10.74 0.36
N LYS A 190 -9.92 -10.55 1.48
CA LYS A 190 -10.50 -10.73 2.81
C LYS A 190 -10.88 -9.35 3.33
N TYR A 191 -12.19 -9.06 3.33
CA TYR A 191 -12.75 -7.82 3.86
C TYR A 191 -12.30 -7.58 5.29
N THR A 192 -12.09 -6.30 5.60
CA THR A 192 -11.72 -5.87 6.94
C THR A 192 -12.82 -6.23 7.93
N SER A 193 -12.47 -6.99 8.95
CA SER A 193 -13.37 -7.33 10.05
C SER A 193 -12.72 -7.06 11.40
N ILE A 194 -13.52 -6.94 12.44
CA ILE A 194 -13.03 -7.00 13.83
C ILE A 194 -12.70 -8.47 14.13
N VAL A 195 -11.44 -8.77 14.46
CA VAL A 195 -10.93 -10.14 14.60
C VAL A 195 -10.88 -10.64 16.04
N ASP A 196 -10.93 -9.76 17.03
CA ASP A 196 -10.89 -10.12 18.45
C ASP A 196 -11.77 -9.20 19.31
N GLN A 197 -11.89 -9.55 20.59
CA GLN A 197 -12.65 -8.77 21.59
C GLN A 197 -11.96 -7.46 21.96
N GLU A 198 -10.67 -7.30 21.65
CA GLU A 198 -9.90 -6.07 21.89
C GLU A 198 -10.14 -5.02 20.80
N GLY A 199 -10.92 -5.34 19.77
CA GLY A 199 -11.23 -4.42 18.68
C GLY A 199 -10.12 -4.33 17.63
N LEU A 200 -9.27 -5.34 17.50
CA LEU A 200 -8.32 -5.41 16.38
C LEU A 200 -9.10 -5.57 15.07
N MET A 201 -8.89 -4.68 14.12
CA MET A 201 -9.40 -4.79 12.76
C MET A 201 -8.32 -5.37 11.86
N SER A 202 -8.70 -6.25 10.94
CA SER A 202 -7.78 -6.74 9.91
C SER A 202 -8.47 -7.13 8.61
N GLY A 203 -7.83 -6.80 7.49
CA GLY A 203 -8.19 -7.23 6.15
C GLY A 203 -6.94 -7.57 5.33
N SER A 204 -7.14 -8.13 4.13
CA SER A 204 -6.02 -8.39 3.23
C SER A 204 -6.41 -8.59 1.77
N PHE A 205 -5.51 -8.25 0.86
CA PHE A 205 -5.47 -8.75 -0.52
C PHE A 205 -4.39 -9.80 -0.67
N TYR A 206 -4.65 -10.85 -1.46
CA TYR A 206 -3.66 -11.90 -1.74
C TYR A 206 -3.97 -12.65 -3.04
N GLY A 207 -2.94 -13.32 -3.57
CA GLY A 207 -3.08 -14.14 -4.78
C GLY A 207 -1.75 -14.57 -5.38
N THR A 208 -1.80 -14.99 -6.64
CA THR A 208 -0.65 -15.53 -7.39
C THR A 208 -0.77 -15.22 -8.88
N TRP A 209 0.35 -15.10 -9.59
CA TRP A 209 0.35 -15.05 -11.06
C TRP A 209 0.35 -16.43 -11.70
N ASP A 210 0.73 -17.47 -10.96
CA ASP A 210 0.79 -18.84 -11.47
C ASP A 210 -0.63 -19.44 -11.49
N LEU A 211 -1.43 -19.03 -12.48
CA LEU A 211 -2.84 -19.45 -12.65
C LEU A 211 -2.99 -20.88 -13.21
N ASP A 212 -1.93 -21.43 -13.79
CA ASP A 212 -1.95 -22.71 -14.51
C ASP A 212 -1.61 -23.91 -13.60
N THR A 213 -1.40 -23.69 -12.30
CA THR A 213 -1.11 -24.80 -11.39
C THR A 213 -2.41 -25.50 -11.01
N ASP A 214 -2.66 -26.63 -11.68
CA ASP A 214 -3.64 -27.60 -11.20
C ASP A 214 -3.26 -28.03 -9.78
N GLN A 215 -4.22 -27.99 -8.86
CA GLN A 215 -4.07 -28.46 -7.47
C GLN A 215 -3.73 -29.96 -7.35
N GLU A 216 -3.57 -30.68 -8.47
CA GLU A 216 -3.41 -32.14 -8.52
C GLU A 216 -1.95 -32.62 -8.56
N ASP A 217 -0.96 -31.75 -8.71
CA ASP A 217 0.45 -32.15 -8.67
C ASP A 217 1.16 -31.64 -7.40
N ASP A 218 1.02 -32.42 -6.32
CA ASP A 218 1.69 -32.23 -5.02
C ASP A 218 3.23 -32.21 -5.12
N SER A 219 3.83 -32.44 -6.30
CA SER A 219 5.28 -32.40 -6.51
C SER A 219 5.85 -30.99 -6.73
N VAL A 220 5.03 -29.95 -6.90
CA VAL A 220 5.46 -28.54 -7.12
C VAL A 220 5.02 -27.59 -5.99
N VAL A 221 4.78 -28.12 -4.79
CA VAL A 221 4.47 -27.30 -3.60
C VAL A 221 5.75 -26.57 -3.14
N GLY A 222 6.03 -25.42 -3.74
CA GLY A 222 7.15 -24.59 -3.31
C GLY A 222 7.58 -23.45 -4.24
N ASN A 223 7.27 -23.52 -5.54
CA ASN A 223 7.83 -22.58 -6.53
C ASN A 223 6.86 -21.53 -7.06
N ASN A 224 5.61 -21.49 -6.61
CA ASN A 224 4.65 -20.48 -7.09
C ASN A 224 4.93 -19.09 -6.50
N SER A 225 4.59 -18.08 -7.30
CA SER A 225 4.55 -16.70 -6.89
C SER A 225 3.42 -16.51 -5.90
N TYR A 226 3.60 -15.59 -4.97
CA TYR A 226 2.57 -15.28 -4.00
C TYR A 226 2.73 -13.84 -3.55
N TYR A 227 1.62 -13.13 -3.45
CA TYR A 227 1.60 -11.84 -2.79
C TYR A 227 0.52 -11.83 -1.72
N LYS A 228 0.78 -11.04 -0.68
CA LYS A 228 -0.22 -10.70 0.33
C LYS A 228 0.08 -9.31 0.87
N VAL A 229 -0.94 -8.47 0.91
CA VAL A 229 -0.94 -7.24 1.69
C VAL A 229 -1.99 -7.38 2.76
N LYS A 230 -1.55 -7.46 4.03
CA LYS A 230 -2.42 -7.46 5.20
C LYS A 230 -2.35 -6.10 5.86
N TRP A 231 -3.47 -5.57 6.31
CA TRP A 231 -3.51 -4.38 7.15
C TRP A 231 -4.17 -4.68 8.48
N GLU A 232 -3.76 -3.93 9.50
CA GLU A 232 -4.33 -4.03 10.84
C GLU A 232 -4.25 -2.72 11.62
N LYS A 233 -5.22 -2.53 12.51
CA LYS A 233 -5.31 -1.39 13.43
C LYS A 233 -6.33 -1.69 14.54
N LYS A 234 -6.13 -1.19 15.76
CA LYS A 234 -7.15 -1.25 16.81
C LYS A 234 -8.17 -0.11 16.68
N VAL A 235 -9.45 -0.41 16.90
CA VAL A 235 -10.50 0.61 16.98
C VAL A 235 -10.19 1.59 18.12
N GLY A 236 -10.29 2.89 17.84
CA GLY A 236 -10.02 3.97 18.79
C GLY A 236 -8.53 4.15 19.11
N GLY A 237 -7.64 3.45 18.41
CA GLY A 237 -6.20 3.55 18.58
C GLY A 237 -5.66 4.89 18.09
N ASN A 238 -4.65 5.43 18.77
CA ASN A 238 -3.94 6.65 18.34
C ASN A 238 -2.90 6.35 17.24
N GLU A 239 -2.68 5.08 16.92
CA GLU A 239 -1.78 4.63 15.87
C GLU A 239 -2.39 4.71 14.45
N SER A 240 -1.50 4.70 13.46
CA SER A 240 -1.86 4.56 12.06
C SER A 240 -2.07 3.10 11.66
N TRP A 241 -2.78 2.86 10.56
CA TRP A 241 -2.84 1.54 9.93
C TRP A 241 -1.46 0.97 9.63
N VAL A 242 -1.24 -0.28 10.02
CA VAL A 242 0.01 -1.01 9.74
C VAL A 242 -0.20 -1.94 8.56
N PHE A 243 0.63 -1.81 7.53
CA PHE A 243 0.59 -2.65 6.33
C PHE A 243 1.76 -3.64 6.32
N HIS A 244 1.43 -4.92 6.17
CA HIS A 244 2.37 -6.02 6.06
C HIS A 244 2.38 -6.51 4.61
N HIS A 245 3.51 -6.30 3.94
CA HIS A 245 3.71 -6.70 2.55
C HIS A 245 4.51 -8.00 2.49
N LEU A 246 3.97 -9.00 1.82
CA LEU A 246 4.63 -10.24 1.50
C LEU A 246 4.63 -10.39 -0.02
N LEU A 247 5.81 -10.59 -0.59
CA LEU A 247 5.99 -10.84 -2.01
C LEU A 247 6.98 -11.99 -2.21
N LYS A 248 6.56 -12.96 -3.01
CA LYS A 248 7.35 -14.12 -3.40
C LYS A 248 7.26 -14.28 -4.92
N THR A 249 8.40 -14.39 -5.56
CA THR A 249 8.53 -14.64 -7.01
C THR A 249 8.46 -16.13 -7.34
N SER A 250 8.22 -16.46 -8.60
CA SER A 250 8.41 -17.81 -9.16
C SER A 250 9.42 -17.79 -10.29
N SER A 251 9.81 -18.98 -10.78
CA SER A 251 10.60 -19.08 -12.01
C SER A 251 9.89 -18.47 -13.22
N LYS A 252 8.54 -18.50 -13.25
CA LYS A 252 7.72 -17.89 -14.32
C LYS A 252 7.58 -16.37 -14.13
N TYR A 253 7.55 -15.91 -12.88
CA TYR A 253 7.45 -14.49 -12.51
C TYR A 253 8.63 -14.07 -11.62
N PRO A 254 9.84 -13.95 -12.17
CA PRO A 254 11.04 -13.61 -11.39
C PRO A 254 11.11 -12.13 -11.00
N TRP A 255 10.26 -11.30 -11.60
CA TRP A 255 10.20 -9.85 -11.36
C TRP A 255 8.78 -9.44 -11.01
N LEU A 256 8.58 -9.20 -9.72
CA LEU A 256 7.35 -8.69 -9.14
C LEU A 256 7.66 -7.44 -8.32
N MET A 257 6.72 -6.52 -8.29
CA MET A 257 6.81 -5.30 -7.49
C MET A 257 5.50 -5.14 -6.71
N LEU A 258 5.63 -4.86 -5.42
CA LEU A 258 4.50 -4.63 -4.53
C LEU A 258 4.81 -3.41 -3.68
N TYR A 259 4.01 -2.36 -3.81
CA TYR A 259 4.22 -1.10 -3.10
C TYR A 259 2.91 -0.37 -2.83
N LEU A 260 2.92 0.48 -1.81
CA LEU A 260 1.82 1.38 -1.49
C LEU A 260 2.09 2.73 -2.14
N ARG A 261 1.11 3.25 -2.87
CA ARG A 261 1.21 4.46 -3.68
C ARG A 261 0.19 5.49 -3.23
N ALA A 262 0.62 6.74 -3.20
CA ALA A 262 -0.25 7.89 -3.02
C ALA A 262 -0.53 8.52 -4.39
N ASP A 263 -1.70 8.24 -4.96
CA ASP A 263 -2.11 8.78 -6.25
C ASP A 263 -2.80 10.13 -6.14
N ALA A 264 -2.81 10.91 -7.22
CA ALA A 264 -3.58 12.13 -7.28
C ALA A 264 -5.07 11.81 -7.37
N SER A 265 -5.91 12.65 -6.75
CA SER A 265 -7.37 12.48 -6.80
C SER A 265 -7.95 12.67 -8.19
N ARG A 266 -7.19 13.33 -9.09
CA ARG A 266 -7.49 13.55 -10.51
C ARG A 266 -6.20 13.68 -11.32
N GLY A 267 -6.31 13.42 -12.61
CA GLY A 267 -5.23 13.52 -13.58
C GLY A 267 -4.49 12.20 -13.77
N PHE A 268 -3.45 12.24 -14.59
CA PHE A 268 -2.60 11.10 -14.85
C PHE A 268 -1.63 10.88 -13.69
N SER A 269 -1.51 9.63 -13.24
CA SER A 269 -0.52 9.28 -12.22
C SER A 269 0.59 8.43 -12.84
N GLY A 270 1.83 8.92 -12.86
CA GLY A 270 3.06 8.11 -12.99
C GLY A 270 3.10 7.02 -14.07
N GLY A 271 2.67 7.32 -15.31
CA GLY A 271 2.88 6.44 -16.47
C GLY A 271 1.62 5.94 -17.18
N TYR A 272 0.42 6.36 -16.77
CA TYR A 272 -0.84 5.98 -17.44
C TYR A 272 -1.43 7.13 -18.26
N HIS A 273 -2.09 6.80 -19.37
CA HIS A 273 -2.92 7.71 -20.17
C HIS A 273 -4.38 7.75 -19.72
N TYR A 274 -4.71 7.18 -18.55
CA TYR A 274 -6.04 7.21 -17.93
C TYR A 274 -6.07 8.10 -16.68
N ASP A 275 -7.24 8.70 -16.43
CA ASP A 275 -7.51 9.47 -15.22
C ASP A 275 -7.57 8.52 -14.01
N THR A 276 -6.87 8.86 -12.92
CA THR A 276 -6.78 8.02 -11.72
C THR A 276 -7.53 8.61 -10.52
N ARG A 277 -7.76 7.80 -9.49
CA ARG A 277 -8.30 8.20 -8.20
C ARG A 277 -7.28 7.92 -7.10
N GLY A 278 -7.29 8.78 -6.09
CA GLY A 278 -6.24 8.74 -5.09
C GLY A 278 -6.48 9.75 -3.99
N MET A 279 -5.40 10.12 -3.35
CA MET A 279 -5.40 10.76 -2.04
C MET A 279 -4.62 12.07 -2.02
N MET A 280 -3.75 12.29 -3.00
CA MET A 280 -3.05 13.54 -3.17
C MET A 280 -3.99 14.56 -3.80
N LYS A 281 -4.24 15.66 -3.07
CA LYS A 281 -5.11 16.76 -3.49
C LYS A 281 -4.60 17.53 -4.72
N MET A 282 -3.32 17.39 -5.06
CA MET A 282 -2.70 17.94 -6.27
C MET A 282 -1.65 16.97 -6.81
N VAL A 283 -1.52 16.88 -8.13
CA VAL A 283 -0.32 16.32 -8.77
C VAL A 283 0.83 17.25 -8.39
N ARG A 284 1.82 16.77 -7.62
CA ARG A 284 2.97 17.60 -7.28
C ARG A 284 3.76 17.89 -8.57
N SER A 285 3.76 19.15 -8.99
CA SER A 285 4.51 19.64 -10.16
C SER A 285 6.00 19.90 -9.88
N ASN A 286 6.48 19.56 -8.68
CA ASN A 286 7.85 19.85 -8.28
C ASN A 286 8.79 18.68 -8.68
N PRO A 287 9.75 18.89 -9.61
CA PRO A 287 10.67 17.85 -10.09
C PRO A 287 11.63 17.29 -9.01
N LEU A 288 11.65 17.86 -7.80
CA LEU A 288 12.48 17.40 -6.69
C LEU A 288 11.86 16.24 -5.89
N PHE A 289 10.60 15.88 -6.14
CA PHE A 289 9.93 14.77 -5.45
C PHE A 289 9.24 13.86 -6.47
N HIS A 290 10.01 12.95 -7.05
CA HIS A 290 9.47 11.76 -7.69
C HIS A 290 9.46 10.62 -6.65
N PHE A 291 8.29 10.03 -6.40
CA PHE A 291 8.15 8.77 -5.70
C PHE A 291 8.23 7.60 -6.68
#